data_AF-A0A2D4ST47-F1
#
_entry.id   AF-A0A2D4ST47-F1
#
_cell.length_a   1.000
_cell.length_b   1.000
_cell.length_c   1.000
_cell.angle_alpha   90.00
_cell.angle_beta   90.00
_cell.angle_gamma   90.00
#
_symmetry.space_group_name_H-M   'P 1'
#
loop_
_entity.id
_entity.type
_entity.pdbx_description
1 polymer ?
#
loop_
_entity_poly.entity_id
_entity_poly.type
_entity_poly.pdbx_seq_one_letter_code
_entity_poly.pdbx_strand_id
1 'polypeptide(L)'
;MSEEQPDRSWKWYAKKIVRIMGGGFVFLFLLIAIRITLGAPDTDALRANFAKTKMSKSAQKQALQVVDCISSNPVYWGAIAPVIGRFRIPVPGWMVLRFRRRLAVVDYSRSSKSTRMWIFDTSSGALLKSAPVRHGDGKGTQKKSYVTAFSNKPGSQLSSLGVLMGTFPAIGGLKKKWPSKKILLLEGQEKGWNNNIRTREIIIHSTKYQYSDGCLSTPIENLSSFISNLMLGGFIYAHYPSAKYKKSSKFLNCGAQ
;
A
#
# COMPACT_ATOMS: atom_id res chain seq x y z
N MET A 1 -7.55 -0.47 66.58
CA MET A 1 -7.39 0.17 65.26
C MET A 1 -6.64 -0.81 64.38
N SER A 2 -7.33 -1.51 63.49
CA SER A 2 -6.71 -2.48 62.58
C SER A 2 -5.93 -1.72 61.50
N GLU A 3 -4.64 -2.00 61.42
CA GLU A 3 -3.75 -1.47 60.40
C GLU A 3 -4.11 -2.09 59.04
N GLU A 4 -4.68 -1.28 58.15
CA GLU A 4 -5.16 -1.70 56.84
C GLU A 4 -3.96 -2.04 55.94
N GLN A 5 -3.80 -3.32 55.59
CA GLN A 5 -2.72 -3.80 54.72
C GLN A 5 -2.87 -3.21 53.31
N PRO A 6 -1.80 -2.67 52.68
CA PRO A 6 -1.91 -2.05 51.37
C PRO A 6 -2.30 -3.08 50.29
N ASP A 7 -3.32 -2.74 49.49
CA ASP A 7 -3.78 -3.54 48.35
C ASP A 7 -2.63 -3.80 47.37
N ARG A 8 -2.06 -5.02 47.44
CA ARG A 8 -1.05 -5.54 46.50
C ARG A 8 -1.68 -6.24 45.32
N SER A 9 -2.87 -5.83 44.88
CA SER A 9 -3.48 -6.36 43.67
C SER A 9 -2.60 -6.11 42.45
N TRP A 10 -2.73 -6.96 41.43
CA TRP A 10 -2.05 -6.80 40.14
C TRP A 10 -2.22 -5.39 39.54
N LYS A 11 -3.35 -4.74 39.82
CA LYS A 11 -3.64 -3.36 39.39
C LYS A 11 -2.68 -2.34 40.00
N TRP A 12 -2.22 -2.54 41.24
CA TRP A 12 -1.22 -1.68 41.90
C TRP A 12 0.16 -1.82 41.25
N TYR A 13 0.60 -3.05 40.99
CA TYR A 13 1.87 -3.32 40.29
C TYR A 13 1.85 -2.77 38.85
N ALA A 14 0.76 -2.97 38.11
CA ALA A 14 0.60 -2.42 36.77
C ALA A 14 0.66 -0.88 36.76
N LYS A 15 -0.02 -0.22 37.72
CA LYS A 15 0.06 1.24 37.88
C LYS A 15 1.48 1.72 38.21
N LYS A 16 2.21 0.97 39.04
CA LYS A 16 3.58 1.32 39.46
C LYS A 16 4.59 1.14 38.32
N ILE A 17 4.46 0.07 37.52
CA ILE A 17 5.31 -0.18 36.34
C ILE A 17 5.07 0.88 35.26
N VAL A 18 3.82 1.24 34.97
CA VAL A 18 3.46 2.31 34.02
C VAL A 18 3.95 3.70 34.49
N ARG A 19 4.15 3.89 35.80
CA ARG A 19 4.63 5.13 36.40
C ARG A 19 6.17 5.22 36.44
N ILE A 20 6.86 4.08 36.51
CA ILE A 20 8.33 3.96 36.49
C ILE A 20 8.86 3.99 35.04
N MET A 21 8.20 3.28 34.14
CA MET A 21 8.48 3.31 32.71
C MET A 21 7.62 4.39 32.08
N GLY A 22 8.12 5.64 32.02
CA GLY A 22 7.40 6.76 31.40
C GLY A 22 6.76 6.35 30.07
N GLY A 23 5.55 6.83 29.77
CA GLY A 23 4.68 6.28 28.71
C GLY A 23 5.32 6.06 27.32
N GLY A 24 6.42 6.73 27.01
CA GLY A 24 7.23 6.46 25.80
C GLY A 24 7.95 5.10 25.80
N PHE A 25 8.38 4.58 26.96
CA PHE A 25 9.05 3.29 27.07
C PHE A 25 8.07 2.12 26.85
N VAL A 26 6.89 2.19 27.45
CA VAL A 26 5.81 1.20 27.24
C VAL A 26 5.37 1.18 25.76
N PHE A 27 5.30 2.35 25.12
CA PHE A 27 4.98 2.47 23.70
C PHE A 27 6.05 1.88 22.79
N LEU A 28 7.34 2.13 23.08
CA LEU A 28 8.46 1.56 22.33
C LEU A 28 8.49 0.02 22.44
N PHE A 29 8.30 -0.52 23.66
CA PHE A 29 8.20 -1.97 23.86
C PHE A 29 7.02 -2.59 23.11
N LEU A 30 5.87 -1.91 23.05
CA LEU A 30 4.70 -2.37 22.30
C LEU A 30 4.99 -2.42 20.79
N LEU A 31 5.64 -1.39 20.22
CA LEU A 31 6.03 -1.37 18.81
C LEU A 31 7.04 -2.48 18.47
N ILE A 32 8.01 -2.71 19.35
CA ILE A 32 8.98 -3.80 19.21
C ILE A 32 8.28 -5.15 19.28
N ALA A 33 7.37 -5.35 20.24
CA ALA A 33 6.58 -6.58 20.37
C ALA A 33 5.68 -6.81 19.14
N ILE A 34 5.00 -5.79 18.60
CA ILE A 34 4.22 -5.88 17.37
C ILE A 34 5.10 -6.29 16.19
N ARG A 35 6.30 -5.70 16.05
CA ARG A 35 7.26 -6.06 15.00
C ARG A 35 7.73 -7.52 15.12
N ILE A 36 8.00 -7.99 16.33
CA ILE A 36 8.36 -9.38 16.60
C ILE A 36 7.21 -10.33 16.25
N THR A 37 5.97 -9.95 16.59
CA THR A 37 4.78 -10.79 16.37
C THR A 37 4.35 -10.83 14.91
N LEU A 38 4.49 -9.73 14.16
CA LEU A 38 4.11 -9.64 12.74
C LEU A 38 5.20 -10.13 11.80
N GLY A 39 6.47 -10.19 12.25
CA GLY A 39 7.64 -10.57 11.45
C GLY A 39 8.05 -9.47 10.46
N ALA A 40 9.37 -9.24 10.31
CA ALA A 40 9.90 -8.34 9.30
C ALA A 40 9.62 -8.87 7.87
N PRO A 41 9.56 -8.00 6.84
CA PRO A 41 9.54 -8.46 5.46
C PRO A 41 10.76 -9.32 5.14
N ASP A 42 10.57 -10.39 4.39
CA ASP A 42 11.67 -11.18 3.87
C ASP A 42 12.18 -10.53 2.58
N THR A 43 13.06 -9.54 2.76
CA THR A 43 13.65 -8.76 1.66
C THR A 43 14.54 -9.59 0.75
N ASP A 44 15.13 -10.67 1.27
CA ASP A 44 16.01 -11.55 0.50
C ASP A 44 15.21 -12.47 -0.40
N ALA A 45 14.14 -13.08 0.13
CA ALA A 45 13.19 -13.84 -0.68
C ALA A 45 12.49 -12.94 -1.71
N LEU A 46 12.11 -11.71 -1.33
CA LEU A 46 11.58 -10.73 -2.29
C LEU A 46 12.58 -10.44 -3.40
N ARG A 47 13.84 -10.14 -3.08
CA ARG A 47 14.89 -9.87 -4.06
C ARG A 47 15.09 -11.06 -5.01
N ALA A 48 15.13 -12.28 -4.47
CA ALA A 48 15.28 -13.50 -5.26
C ALA A 48 14.08 -13.73 -6.20
N ASN A 49 12.85 -13.54 -5.71
CA ASN A 49 11.66 -13.74 -6.53
C ASN A 49 11.41 -12.59 -7.51
N PHE A 50 11.82 -11.36 -7.20
CA PHE A 50 11.83 -10.24 -8.14
C PHE A 50 12.72 -10.54 -9.34
N ALA A 51 13.90 -11.11 -9.13
CA ALA A 51 14.84 -11.48 -10.18
C ALA A 51 14.29 -12.54 -11.15
N LYS A 52 13.36 -13.39 -10.70
CA LYS A 52 12.66 -14.39 -11.54
C LYS A 52 11.57 -13.78 -12.43
N THR A 53 11.18 -12.53 -12.18
CA THR A 53 10.15 -11.84 -12.97
C THR A 53 10.74 -11.07 -14.15
N LYS A 54 9.86 -10.54 -15.01
CA LYS A 54 10.26 -9.65 -16.11
C LYS A 54 10.35 -8.17 -15.69
N MET A 55 10.31 -7.84 -14.40
CA MET A 55 10.46 -6.46 -13.90
C MET A 55 11.81 -5.85 -14.32
N SER A 56 11.83 -4.56 -14.65
CA SER A 56 13.09 -3.83 -14.87
C SER A 56 13.96 -3.81 -13.60
N LYS A 57 15.29 -3.76 -13.74
CA LYS A 57 16.19 -3.68 -12.57
C LYS A 57 15.91 -2.43 -11.70
N SER A 58 15.48 -1.32 -12.32
CA SER A 58 15.05 -0.12 -11.60
C SER A 58 13.78 -0.36 -10.79
N ALA A 59 12.80 -1.07 -11.34
CA ALA A 59 11.58 -1.44 -10.61
C ALA A 59 11.92 -2.34 -9.41
N GLN A 60 12.75 -3.37 -9.62
CA GLN A 60 13.16 -4.30 -8.56
C GLN A 60 13.84 -3.55 -7.40
N LYS A 61 14.84 -2.71 -7.70
CA LYS A 61 15.57 -1.94 -6.70
C LYS A 61 14.64 -0.98 -5.93
N GLN A 62 13.84 -0.21 -6.64
CA GLN A 62 12.96 0.79 -6.01
C GLN A 62 11.81 0.15 -5.23
N ALA A 63 11.28 -1.00 -5.68
CA ALA A 63 10.28 -1.74 -4.94
C ALA A 63 10.81 -2.22 -3.58
N LEU A 64 12.07 -2.71 -3.52
CA LEU A 64 12.71 -3.04 -2.25
C LEU A 64 12.87 -1.81 -1.34
N GLN A 65 13.31 -0.67 -1.89
CA GLN A 65 13.38 0.59 -1.11
C GLN A 65 12.02 0.99 -0.53
N VAL A 66 10.94 0.80 -1.28
CA VAL A 66 9.57 1.05 -0.81
C VAL A 66 9.20 0.09 0.33
N VAL A 67 9.52 -1.20 0.21
CA VAL A 67 9.29 -2.19 1.30
C VAL A 67 10.07 -1.81 2.55
N ASP A 68 11.34 -1.46 2.40
CA ASP A 68 12.20 -1.04 3.52
C ASP A 68 11.63 0.22 4.19
N CYS A 69 11.17 1.20 3.42
CA CYS A 69 10.54 2.40 3.96
C CYS A 69 9.23 2.12 4.71
N ILE A 70 8.34 1.32 4.11
CA ILE A 70 7.06 0.97 4.73
C ILE A 70 7.30 0.19 6.03
N SER A 71 8.26 -0.74 6.01
CA SER A 71 8.57 -1.59 7.16
C SER A 71 9.43 -0.94 8.22
N SER A 72 10.06 0.20 7.95
CA SER A 72 10.78 1.00 8.96
C SER A 72 9.93 2.10 9.57
N ASN A 73 8.80 2.47 8.96
CA ASN A 73 7.94 3.56 9.44
C ASN A 73 6.73 3.01 10.22
N PRO A 74 6.64 3.28 11.55
CA PRO A 74 5.57 2.77 12.41
C PRO A 74 4.16 3.19 12.00
N VAL A 75 4.01 4.28 11.24
CA VAL A 75 2.72 4.72 10.70
C VAL A 75 2.07 3.62 9.85
N TYR A 76 2.88 2.78 9.19
CA TYR A 76 2.40 1.68 8.36
C TYR A 76 2.45 0.31 9.06
N TRP A 77 2.83 0.24 10.34
CA TRP A 77 2.86 -1.01 11.12
C TRP A 77 1.49 -1.40 11.69
N GLY A 78 0.51 -0.49 11.62
CA GLY A 78 -0.86 -0.76 12.07
C GLY A 78 -1.11 -0.47 13.56
N ALA A 79 -0.60 0.65 14.08
CA ALA A 79 -1.10 1.25 15.32
C ALA A 79 -0.80 2.76 15.34
N ILE A 80 -1.77 3.59 14.96
CA ILE A 80 -1.99 4.77 15.78
C ILE A 80 -2.90 4.26 16.91
N ALA A 81 -2.27 4.02 18.06
CA ALA A 81 -2.89 4.23 19.35
C ALA A 81 -3.71 5.53 19.26
N PRO A 82 -4.93 5.60 19.84
CA PRO A 82 -5.84 6.73 19.67
C PRO A 82 -5.06 8.03 19.76
N VAL A 83 -5.24 8.94 18.79
CA VAL A 83 -4.71 10.31 18.86
C VAL A 83 -4.93 10.81 20.29
N ILE A 84 -3.84 10.91 21.05
CA ILE A 84 -3.87 11.31 22.46
C ILE A 84 -4.09 12.82 22.42
N GLY A 85 -5.35 13.19 22.27
CA GLY A 85 -5.85 14.53 22.07
C GLY A 85 -7.33 14.59 22.47
N ARG A 86 -7.59 14.39 23.75
CA ARG A 86 -8.80 14.78 24.50
C ARG A 86 -10.16 14.11 24.19
N PHE A 87 -10.31 13.28 23.17
CA PHE A 87 -11.55 12.51 22.94
C PHE A 87 -11.31 10.99 22.99
N ARG A 88 -11.82 10.35 24.05
CA ARG A 88 -11.92 8.88 24.16
C ARG A 88 -13.05 8.38 23.24
N ILE A 89 -12.73 8.12 21.97
CA ILE A 89 -13.61 7.34 21.10
C ILE A 89 -13.12 5.88 21.14
N PRO A 90 -13.91 4.92 21.66
CA PRO A 90 -13.58 3.51 21.52
C PRO A 90 -13.65 3.16 20.05
N VAL A 91 -12.50 2.81 19.48
CA VAL A 91 -12.39 2.33 18.10
C VAL A 91 -12.80 0.84 18.14
N PRO A 92 -13.99 0.44 17.67
CA PRO A 92 -14.40 -0.96 17.75
C PRO A 92 -13.42 -1.86 16.98
N GLY A 93 -13.11 -3.03 17.52
CA GLY A 93 -12.02 -3.91 17.07
C GLY A 93 -12.05 -4.33 15.59
N TRP A 94 -13.19 -4.17 14.90
CA TRP A 94 -13.29 -4.34 13.45
C TRP A 94 -12.63 -3.22 12.64
N MET A 95 -12.27 -2.10 13.26
CA MET A 95 -11.51 -0.99 12.65
C MET A 95 -9.99 -1.20 12.72
N VAL A 96 -9.50 -2.21 13.47
CA VAL A 96 -8.12 -2.69 13.41
C VAL A 96 -7.96 -3.54 12.15
N LEU A 97 -8.19 -2.94 11.00
CA LEU A 97 -8.09 -3.58 9.70
C LEU A 97 -6.62 -3.67 9.28
N ARG A 98 -6.04 -4.79 9.70
CA ARG A 98 -4.84 -5.48 9.20
C ARG A 98 -4.26 -4.87 7.91
N PHE A 99 -3.12 -4.18 8.01
CA PHE A 99 -2.25 -3.98 6.85
C PHE A 99 -1.94 -5.35 6.23
N ARG A 100 -2.40 -5.59 5.01
CA ARG A 100 -2.01 -6.78 4.26
C ARG A 100 -0.51 -6.71 3.99
N ARG A 101 0.21 -7.79 4.31
CA ARG A 101 1.62 -7.99 3.95
C ARG A 101 1.74 -8.33 2.46
N ARG A 102 1.34 -7.37 1.63
CA ARG A 102 1.15 -7.50 0.19
C ARG A 102 1.75 -6.29 -0.50
N LEU A 103 2.59 -6.54 -1.49
CA LEU A 103 3.13 -5.52 -2.38
C LEU A 103 2.81 -5.91 -3.81
N ALA A 104 2.04 -5.06 -4.50
CA ALA A 104 2.02 -5.06 -5.94
C ALA A 104 3.08 -4.13 -6.50
N VAL A 105 3.78 -4.55 -7.55
CA VAL A 105 4.68 -3.69 -8.34
C VAL A 105 4.10 -3.59 -9.73
N VAL A 106 3.82 -2.37 -10.19
CA VAL A 106 3.40 -2.07 -11.55
C VAL A 106 4.56 -1.40 -12.27
N ASP A 107 5.12 -2.02 -13.30
CA ASP A 107 6.23 -1.48 -14.07
C ASP A 107 5.74 -0.84 -15.38
N TYR A 108 5.59 0.48 -15.40
CA TYR A 108 5.16 1.22 -16.59
C TYR A 108 6.26 1.40 -17.64
N SER A 109 7.51 1.02 -17.36
CA SER A 109 8.55 0.97 -18.41
C SER A 109 8.32 -0.20 -19.38
N ARG A 110 7.35 -1.08 -19.07
CA ARG A 110 6.95 -2.22 -19.89
C ARG A 110 5.64 -1.99 -20.62
N SER A 111 5.54 -2.64 -21.77
CA SER A 111 4.34 -2.65 -22.62
C SER A 111 3.10 -3.14 -21.85
N SER A 112 2.00 -2.41 -21.99
CA SER A 112 0.67 -2.74 -21.46
C SER A 112 0.10 -4.04 -22.04
N LYS A 113 0.64 -4.53 -23.16
CA LYS A 113 0.30 -5.82 -23.78
C LYS A 113 0.95 -7.01 -23.07
N SER A 114 1.99 -6.76 -22.28
CA SER A 114 2.74 -7.79 -21.54
C SER A 114 2.43 -7.76 -20.05
N THR A 115 2.77 -8.85 -19.34
CA THR A 115 2.77 -8.85 -17.88
C THR A 115 3.66 -7.74 -17.36
N ARG A 116 3.06 -6.86 -16.54
CA ARG A 116 3.73 -5.71 -15.94
C ARG A 116 3.24 -5.35 -14.54
N MET A 117 2.33 -6.14 -13.98
CA MET A 117 1.98 -6.08 -12.56
C MET A 117 2.24 -7.44 -11.92
N TRP A 118 2.87 -7.40 -10.75
CA TRP A 118 3.18 -8.58 -9.94
C TRP A 118 2.77 -8.29 -8.50
N ILE A 119 2.13 -9.25 -7.84
CA ILE A 119 1.71 -9.16 -6.45
C ILE A 119 2.51 -10.17 -5.65
N PHE A 120 3.16 -9.71 -4.60
CA PHE A 120 4.00 -10.51 -3.73
C PHE A 120 3.46 -10.53 -2.30
N ASP A 121 3.67 -11.64 -1.62
CA ASP A 121 3.63 -11.71 -0.16
C ASP A 121 4.94 -11.13 0.37
N THR A 122 4.88 -10.06 1.17
CA THR A 122 6.11 -9.45 1.71
C THR A 122 6.72 -10.24 2.86
N SER A 123 5.99 -11.21 3.42
CA SER A 123 6.41 -12.06 4.54
C SER A 123 7.25 -13.24 4.06
N SER A 124 6.85 -13.86 2.95
CA SER A 124 7.54 -15.02 2.36
C SER A 124 8.30 -14.69 1.07
N GLY A 125 8.15 -13.47 0.57
CA GLY A 125 8.63 -13.07 -0.75
C GLY A 125 7.93 -13.73 -1.93
N ALA A 126 6.92 -14.58 -1.69
CA ALA A 126 6.29 -15.40 -2.73
C ALA A 126 5.55 -14.53 -3.77
N LEU A 127 5.71 -14.87 -5.06
CA LEU A 127 4.89 -14.30 -6.13
C LEU A 127 3.49 -14.94 -6.10
N LEU A 128 2.47 -14.13 -5.82
CA LEU A 128 1.09 -14.59 -5.67
C LEU A 128 0.30 -14.48 -6.98
N LYS A 129 0.55 -13.41 -7.75
CA LYS A 129 -0.14 -13.17 -9.02
C LYS A 129 0.71 -12.31 -9.93
N SER A 130 0.61 -12.54 -11.24
CA SER A 130 1.09 -11.61 -12.24
C SER A 130 0.07 -11.47 -13.36
N ALA A 131 -0.04 -10.27 -13.94
CA ALA A 131 -0.95 -10.01 -15.05
C ALA A 131 -0.58 -8.74 -15.83
N PRO A 132 -1.11 -8.58 -17.06
CA PRO A 132 -1.11 -7.30 -17.74
C PRO A 132 -2.07 -6.32 -17.04
N VAL A 133 -1.70 -5.04 -17.07
CA VAL A 133 -2.50 -3.92 -16.58
C VAL A 133 -2.52 -2.85 -17.66
N ARG A 134 -3.66 -2.20 -17.89
CA ARG A 134 -3.77 -1.06 -18.83
C ARG A 134 -3.44 0.24 -18.10
N HIS A 135 -3.05 1.26 -18.85
CA HIS A 135 -2.73 2.57 -18.32
C HIS A 135 -3.56 3.65 -19.00
N GLY A 136 -3.57 4.84 -18.40
CA GLY A 136 -3.98 6.06 -19.07
C GLY A 136 -2.78 6.80 -19.63
N ASP A 137 -2.86 7.18 -20.90
CA ASP A 137 -1.87 8.01 -21.59
C ASP A 137 -2.45 9.38 -21.98
N GLY A 138 -3.64 9.72 -21.48
CA GLY A 138 -4.37 10.95 -21.81
C GLY A 138 -5.43 10.78 -22.91
N LYS A 139 -6.14 11.87 -23.23
CA LYS A 139 -7.11 11.89 -24.32
C LYS A 139 -6.39 11.73 -25.67
N GLY A 140 -6.92 10.87 -26.56
CA GLY A 140 -6.42 10.71 -27.93
C GLY A 140 -5.18 9.80 -28.12
N THR A 141 -4.53 9.37 -27.03
CA THR A 141 -3.29 8.56 -27.05
C THR A 141 -3.50 7.10 -26.65
N GLN A 142 -4.77 6.70 -26.44
CA GLN A 142 -5.27 5.41 -25.95
C GLN A 142 -4.86 4.16 -26.77
N LYS A 143 -4.04 4.29 -27.80
CA LYS A 143 -3.55 3.18 -28.64
C LYS A 143 -2.10 2.78 -28.36
N LYS A 144 -1.37 3.51 -27.51
CA LYS A 144 0.03 3.21 -27.23
C LYS A 144 0.18 2.04 -26.26
N SER A 145 1.13 1.16 -26.54
CA SER A 145 1.53 0.08 -25.64
C SER A 145 2.38 0.58 -24.46
N TYR A 146 3.02 1.73 -24.60
CA TYR A 146 3.87 2.34 -23.57
C TYR A 146 3.28 3.67 -23.09
N VAL A 147 3.39 3.92 -21.77
CA VAL A 147 3.01 5.21 -21.18
C VAL A 147 4.08 6.23 -21.51
N THR A 148 3.67 7.42 -21.92
CA THR A 148 4.58 8.53 -22.22
C THR A 148 4.52 9.66 -21.18
N ALA A 149 3.43 9.75 -20.43
CA ALA A 149 3.26 10.78 -19.41
C ALA A 149 2.50 10.27 -18.17
N PHE A 150 2.73 10.96 -17.05
CA PHE A 150 2.08 10.71 -15.77
C PHE A 150 1.55 12.01 -15.20
N SER A 151 0.48 11.96 -14.43
CA SER A 151 -0.08 13.16 -13.81
C SER A 151 -0.87 12.85 -12.56
N ASN A 152 -0.90 13.83 -11.67
CA ASN A 152 -1.74 13.88 -10.47
C ASN A 152 -2.91 14.88 -10.63
N LYS A 153 -3.06 15.53 -11.80
CA LYS A 153 -4.10 16.53 -12.03
C LYS A 153 -5.47 15.86 -12.30
N PRO A 154 -6.57 16.37 -11.70
CA PRO A 154 -7.93 16.00 -12.08
C PRO A 154 -8.16 16.10 -13.59
N GLY A 155 -8.94 15.15 -14.14
CA GLY A 155 -9.30 15.14 -15.57
C GLY A 155 -8.17 14.79 -16.56
N SER A 156 -6.93 14.56 -16.12
CA SER A 156 -5.80 14.32 -17.03
C SER A 156 -5.88 13.00 -17.81
N GLN A 157 -6.62 12.02 -17.29
CA GLN A 157 -6.69 10.64 -17.82
C GLN A 157 -5.32 9.95 -17.94
N LEU A 158 -4.30 10.46 -17.24
CA LEU A 158 -2.95 9.88 -17.18
C LEU A 158 -2.83 8.98 -15.95
N SER A 159 -2.04 7.92 -16.04
CA SER A 159 -1.69 7.12 -14.86
C SER A 159 -0.85 7.94 -13.86
N SER A 160 -0.86 7.51 -12.60
CA SER A 160 -0.04 8.12 -11.52
C SER A 160 1.14 7.24 -11.18
N LEU A 161 2.23 7.85 -10.71
CA LEU A 161 3.38 7.15 -10.14
C LEU A 161 3.30 7.08 -8.62
N GLY A 162 4.13 6.20 -8.07
CA GLY A 162 4.42 6.10 -6.65
C GLY A 162 3.55 5.11 -5.89
N VAL A 163 3.56 5.26 -4.57
CA VAL A 163 2.93 4.31 -3.65
C VAL A 163 1.44 4.61 -3.51
N LEU A 164 0.63 3.60 -3.78
CA LEU A 164 -0.81 3.56 -3.56
C LEU A 164 -1.15 2.48 -2.52
N MET A 165 -2.32 2.58 -1.93
CA MET A 165 -2.85 1.58 -1.00
C MET A 165 -4.25 1.16 -1.43
N GLY A 166 -4.51 -0.14 -1.47
CA GLY A 166 -5.85 -0.67 -1.66
C GLY A 166 -6.69 -0.53 -0.39
N THR A 167 -7.93 -0.09 -0.55
CA THR A 167 -8.85 0.13 0.58
C THR A 167 -9.96 -0.90 0.55
N PHE A 168 -11.21 -0.48 0.33
CA PHE A 168 -12.36 -1.37 0.32
C PHE A 168 -12.74 -1.75 -1.12
N PRO A 169 -13.18 -3.00 -1.34
CA PRO A 169 -13.86 -3.32 -2.58
C PRO A 169 -15.21 -2.60 -2.62
N ALA A 170 -15.66 -2.25 -3.81
CA ALA A 170 -17.02 -1.77 -4.04
C ALA A 170 -17.70 -2.60 -5.12
N ILE A 171 -19.02 -2.79 -4.97
CA ILE A 171 -19.88 -3.53 -5.89
C ILE A 171 -20.93 -2.55 -6.42
N GLY A 172 -21.09 -2.49 -7.74
CA GLY A 172 -22.05 -1.61 -8.41
C GLY A 172 -21.45 -0.90 -9.62
N GLY A 173 -20.12 -0.76 -9.65
CA GLY A 173 -19.35 -0.06 -10.68
C GLY A 173 -19.58 1.46 -10.66
N LEU A 174 -18.54 2.25 -10.89
CA LEU A 174 -18.70 3.69 -11.16
C LEU A 174 -19.20 3.95 -12.59
N LYS A 175 -19.01 2.99 -13.50
CA LYS A 175 -19.35 3.11 -14.92
C LYS A 175 -19.94 1.82 -15.46
N LYS A 176 -21.07 1.91 -16.17
CA LYS A 176 -21.74 0.77 -16.83
C LYS A 176 -20.87 0.05 -17.90
N LYS A 177 -19.75 0.64 -18.29
CA LYS A 177 -18.86 0.15 -19.37
C LYS A 177 -17.89 -0.98 -18.98
N TRP A 178 -17.79 -1.36 -17.70
CA TRP A 178 -16.81 -2.36 -17.26
C TRP A 178 -17.38 -3.78 -17.24
N PRO A 179 -16.62 -4.80 -17.68
CA PRO A 179 -17.10 -6.19 -17.71
C PRO A 179 -17.51 -6.75 -16.35
N SER A 180 -16.97 -6.20 -15.25
CA SER A 180 -17.36 -6.54 -13.88
C SER A 180 -17.80 -5.28 -13.14
N LYS A 181 -18.82 -5.42 -12.29
CA LYS A 181 -19.26 -4.38 -11.35
C LYS A 181 -18.39 -4.29 -10.09
N LYS A 182 -17.42 -5.20 -9.92
CA LYS A 182 -16.48 -5.19 -8.79
C LYS A 182 -15.30 -4.27 -9.09
N ILE A 183 -14.93 -3.46 -8.12
CA ILE A 183 -13.76 -2.57 -8.19
C ILE A 183 -13.01 -2.57 -6.86
N LEU A 184 -11.72 -2.21 -6.88
CA LEU A 184 -10.97 -1.87 -5.68
C LEU A 184 -10.69 -0.38 -5.67
N LEU A 185 -11.11 0.28 -4.59
CA LEU A 185 -10.79 1.67 -4.36
C LEU A 185 -9.35 1.83 -3.86
N LEU A 186 -8.66 2.85 -4.37
CA LEU A 186 -7.25 3.12 -4.04
C LEU A 186 -7.10 4.47 -3.33
N GLU A 187 -6.01 4.59 -2.58
CA GLU A 187 -5.54 5.84 -1.96
C GLU A 187 -4.09 6.11 -2.34
N GLY A 188 -3.80 7.36 -2.67
CA GLY A 188 -2.43 7.81 -2.89
C GLY A 188 -1.72 8.07 -1.58
N GLN A 189 -0.49 7.59 -1.46
CA GLN A 189 0.33 7.75 -0.27
C GLN A 189 1.34 8.91 -0.39
N GLU A 190 1.42 9.60 -1.54
CA GLU A 190 2.44 10.62 -1.83
C GLU A 190 1.84 11.95 -2.33
N LYS A 191 1.99 13.00 -1.51
CA LYS A 191 1.62 14.37 -1.87
C LYS A 191 2.43 14.84 -3.08
N GLY A 192 1.76 15.49 -4.03
CA GLY A 192 2.33 15.95 -5.30
C GLY A 192 2.32 14.88 -6.40
N TRP A 193 2.37 13.60 -6.04
CA TRP A 193 2.47 12.49 -7.01
C TRP A 193 1.16 11.75 -7.25
N ASN A 194 0.42 11.45 -6.17
CA ASN A 194 -0.80 10.64 -6.27
C ASN A 194 -1.87 10.98 -5.22
N ASN A 195 -1.73 12.09 -4.48
CA ASN A 195 -2.73 12.49 -3.49
C ASN A 195 -4.14 12.76 -4.06
N ASN A 196 -4.30 12.93 -5.38
CA ASN A 196 -5.62 13.13 -6.01
C ASN A 196 -6.24 11.83 -6.54
N ILE A 197 -5.73 10.65 -6.19
CA ILE A 197 -6.22 9.34 -6.67
C ILE A 197 -7.73 9.17 -6.46
N ARG A 198 -8.24 9.54 -5.28
CA ARG A 198 -9.67 9.47 -4.94
C ARG A 198 -10.51 10.40 -5.81
N THR A 199 -10.15 11.68 -5.87
CA THR A 199 -10.84 12.70 -6.69
C THR A 199 -10.78 12.40 -8.18
N ARG A 200 -9.79 11.61 -8.62
CA ARG A 200 -9.60 11.18 -10.00
C ARG A 200 -10.24 9.83 -10.31
N GLU A 201 -10.91 9.22 -9.32
CA GLU A 201 -11.54 7.91 -9.42
C GLU A 201 -10.59 6.82 -9.94
N ILE A 202 -9.30 6.91 -9.58
CA ILE A 202 -8.29 5.94 -10.01
C ILE A 202 -8.44 4.71 -9.13
N ILE A 203 -8.87 3.61 -9.75
CA ILE A 203 -9.25 2.36 -9.10
C ILE A 203 -8.62 1.15 -9.81
N ILE A 204 -8.76 -0.04 -9.23
CA ILE A 204 -8.59 -1.30 -9.97
C ILE A 204 -9.96 -1.77 -10.46
N HIS A 205 -10.06 -2.09 -11.75
CA HIS A 205 -11.29 -2.63 -12.35
C HIS A 205 -10.96 -3.55 -13.53
N SER A 206 -11.94 -4.35 -13.98
CA SER A 206 -11.76 -5.12 -15.21
C SER A 206 -11.99 -4.29 -16.47
N THR A 207 -11.35 -4.66 -17.58
CA THR A 207 -11.58 -4.03 -18.89
C THR A 207 -11.39 -5.03 -20.02
N LYS A 208 -12.17 -4.86 -21.10
CA LYS A 208 -11.91 -5.50 -22.41
C LYS A 208 -11.08 -4.59 -23.32
N TYR A 209 -10.89 -3.33 -22.95
CA TYR A 209 -10.17 -2.33 -23.74
C TYR A 209 -8.65 -2.44 -23.54
N GLN A 210 -7.88 -1.92 -24.52
CA GLN A 210 -6.42 -1.89 -24.46
C GLN A 210 -5.87 -0.70 -23.64
N TYR A 211 -6.75 0.20 -23.17
CA TYR A 211 -6.42 1.43 -22.45
C TYR A 211 -7.30 1.63 -21.21
N SER A 212 -6.93 2.59 -20.37
CA SER A 212 -7.73 3.08 -19.24
C SER A 212 -7.67 4.61 -19.15
N ASP A 213 -8.56 5.20 -18.35
CA ASP A 213 -8.55 6.65 -18.07
C ASP A 213 -7.64 6.98 -16.86
N GLY A 214 -6.51 6.28 -16.74
CA GLY A 214 -5.54 6.39 -15.63
C GLY A 214 -5.64 5.27 -14.58
N CYS A 215 -6.73 4.49 -14.59
CA CYS A 215 -6.98 3.36 -13.70
C CYS A 215 -6.01 2.18 -13.92
N LEU A 216 -5.86 1.33 -12.91
CA LEU A 216 -5.16 0.05 -13.01
C LEU A 216 -6.13 -1.02 -13.52
N SER A 217 -6.38 -1.05 -14.82
CA SER A 217 -7.38 -1.95 -15.39
C SER A 217 -6.76 -3.29 -15.82
N THR A 218 -7.43 -4.42 -15.61
CA THR A 218 -6.90 -5.76 -15.95
C THR A 218 -7.96 -6.62 -16.63
N PRO A 219 -7.60 -7.71 -17.34
CA PRO A 219 -8.58 -8.71 -17.77
C PRO A 219 -9.41 -9.26 -16.58
N ILE A 220 -10.68 -9.61 -16.84
CA ILE A 220 -11.67 -9.93 -15.79
C ILE A 220 -11.25 -11.10 -14.91
N GLU A 221 -10.56 -12.09 -15.47
CA GLU A 221 -10.04 -13.28 -14.81
C GLU A 221 -9.02 -12.96 -13.71
N ASN A 222 -8.36 -11.79 -13.77
CA ASN A 222 -7.37 -11.38 -12.78
C ASN A 222 -7.97 -10.53 -11.65
N LEU A 223 -9.15 -9.94 -11.88
CA LEU A 223 -9.73 -8.93 -11.00
C LEU A 223 -9.98 -9.47 -9.58
N SER A 224 -10.55 -10.67 -9.46
CA SER A 224 -10.85 -11.25 -8.14
C SER A 224 -9.58 -11.43 -7.29
N SER A 225 -8.51 -11.95 -7.91
CA SER A 225 -7.20 -12.13 -7.27
C SER A 225 -6.56 -10.80 -6.90
N PHE A 226 -6.71 -9.76 -7.73
CA PHE A 226 -6.19 -8.43 -7.43
C PHE A 226 -6.91 -7.82 -6.22
N ILE A 227 -8.24 -7.88 -6.20
CA ILE A 227 -9.04 -7.36 -5.10
C ILE A 227 -8.68 -8.10 -3.80
N SER A 228 -8.69 -9.44 -3.80
CA SER A 228 -8.47 -10.21 -2.58
C SER A 228 -7.08 -10.01 -1.97
N ASN A 229 -6.05 -9.79 -2.80
CA ASN A 229 -4.70 -9.55 -2.33
C ASN A 229 -4.43 -8.09 -1.94
N LEU A 230 -5.12 -7.12 -2.53
CA LEU A 230 -4.78 -5.70 -2.33
C LEU A 230 -5.78 -4.94 -1.46
N MET A 231 -6.98 -5.46 -1.26
CA MET A 231 -7.94 -4.85 -0.35
C MET A 231 -7.41 -4.83 1.09
N LEU A 232 -7.83 -3.81 1.84
CA LEU A 232 -7.53 -3.63 3.26
C LEU A 232 -6.03 -3.46 3.50
N GLY A 233 -5.40 -2.50 2.83
CA GLY A 233 -4.02 -2.09 3.14
C GLY A 233 -2.92 -2.78 2.34
N GLY A 234 -3.24 -3.45 1.22
CA GLY A 234 -2.21 -3.92 0.30
C GLY A 234 -1.58 -2.75 -0.45
N PHE A 235 -0.25 -2.68 -0.45
CA PHE A 235 0.48 -1.61 -1.13
C PHE A 235 0.66 -1.90 -2.60
N ILE A 236 0.68 -0.84 -3.41
CA ILE A 236 0.96 -0.89 -4.84
C ILE A 236 2.02 0.15 -5.14
N TYR A 237 3.17 -0.29 -5.67
CA TYR A 237 4.20 0.60 -6.16
C TYR A 237 4.09 0.75 -7.69
N ALA A 238 3.66 1.92 -8.13
CA ALA A 238 3.55 2.30 -9.53
C ALA A 238 4.87 2.91 -10.04
N HIS A 239 5.69 2.09 -10.69
CA HIS A 239 7.05 2.41 -11.12
C HIS A 239 7.12 2.96 -12.56
N TYR A 240 7.98 3.96 -12.75
CA TYR A 240 8.59 4.34 -14.02
C TYR A 240 9.96 4.97 -13.74
N PRO A 241 10.99 4.84 -14.60
CA PRO A 241 12.33 5.39 -14.38
C PRO A 241 12.37 6.92 -14.57
N SER A 242 11.64 7.66 -13.74
CA SER A 242 11.62 9.13 -13.72
C SER A 242 12.64 9.67 -12.72
N ALA A 243 13.60 10.48 -13.20
CA ALA A 243 14.56 11.17 -12.34
C ALA A 243 13.87 12.13 -11.35
N LYS A 244 12.82 12.83 -11.81
CA LYS A 244 12.02 13.74 -10.99
C LYS A 244 11.34 12.99 -9.83
N TYR A 245 10.73 11.84 -10.12
CA TYR A 245 10.10 11.00 -9.10
C TYR A 245 11.14 10.46 -8.11
N LYS A 246 12.25 9.91 -8.61
CA LYS A 246 13.33 9.38 -7.77
C LYS A 246 13.86 10.42 -6.77
N LYS A 247 14.04 11.68 -7.19
CA LYS A 247 14.56 12.76 -6.33
C LYS A 247 13.57 13.25 -5.27
N SER A 248 12.26 13.14 -5.50
CA SER A 248 11.23 13.77 -4.64
C SER A 248 10.32 12.79 -3.91
N SER A 249 10.36 11.50 -4.23
CA SER A 249 9.57 10.49 -3.55
C SER A 249 10.02 10.33 -2.10
N LYS A 250 9.06 10.42 -1.18
CA LYS A 250 9.33 10.18 0.25
C LYS A 250 9.62 8.71 0.56
N PHE A 251 9.11 7.78 -0.28
CA PHE A 251 9.33 6.35 -0.08
C PHE A 251 10.69 5.89 -0.63
N LEU A 252 11.20 6.53 -1.69
CA LEU A 252 12.53 6.22 -2.22
C LEU A 252 13.67 6.91 -1.47
N ASN A 253 13.37 8.00 -0.75
CA ASN A 253 14.32 8.76 0.06
C ASN A 253 13.92 8.71 1.55
N CYS A 254 13.40 7.56 1.98
CA CYS A 254 12.97 7.32 3.35
C CYS A 254 14.16 7.45 4.30
N GLY A 255 14.04 8.30 5.33
CA GLY A 255 15.12 8.58 6.28
C GLY A 255 16.04 9.75 5.91
N ALA A 256 15.83 10.41 4.77
CA ALA A 256 16.53 11.66 4.39
C ALA A 256 15.74 12.94 4.75
N GLN A 257 14.79 12.84 5.70
CA GLN A 257 13.90 13.94 6.12
C GLN A 257 14.02 14.19 7.61
#